data_AF-A0A0D6LG79-F1
#
_entry.id   AF-A0A0D6LG79-F1
#
_cell.length_a   1.000
_cell.length_b   1.000
_cell.length_c   1.000
_cell.angle_alpha   90.00
_cell.angle_beta   90.00
_cell.angle_gamma   90.00
#
_symmetry.space_group_name_H-M   'P 1'
#
loop_
_entity.id
_entity.type
_entity.pdbx_description
1 polymer ?
#
loop_
_entity_poly.entity_id
_entity_poly.type
_entity_poly.pdbx_seq_one_letter_code
_entity_poly.pdbx_strand_id
1 'polypeptide(L)'
;MERVRFNAGQLQNDLTGKLIQFVNAKVLRDGKITWDHLWVRDGKIIDGAAVFYDEKREADIQIDCEGHILSPGFIDIQINGEFRGFRMGVEDSVWTFPLYPHRIQNINEEWRLYRRNFSATV
;
A
#
# COMPACT_ATOMS: atom_id res chain seq x y z
N MET A 1 5.24 4.31 29.50
CA MET A 1 4.37 4.53 28.33
C MET A 1 4.59 5.95 27.81
N GLU A 2 5.15 6.09 26.61
CA GLU A 2 5.20 7.36 25.86
C GLU A 2 3.92 7.49 25.01
N ARG A 3 3.28 8.66 24.95
CA ARG A 3 2.13 8.90 24.07
C ARG A 3 2.49 9.94 23.01
N VAL A 4 2.27 9.59 21.75
CA VAL A 4 2.64 10.42 20.59
C VAL A 4 1.50 10.48 19.58
N ARG A 5 1.50 11.51 18.71
CA ARG A 5 0.59 11.57 17.55
C ARG A 5 1.05 10.61 16.46
N PHE A 6 0.12 10.18 15.61
CA PHE A 6 0.39 9.28 14.49
C PHE A 6 1.45 9.79 13.49
N ASN A 7 1.67 11.10 13.41
CA ASN A 7 2.65 11.73 12.52
C ASN A 7 3.91 12.23 13.24
N ALA A 8 4.14 11.79 14.48
CA ALA A 8 5.31 12.16 15.26
C ALA A 8 6.60 11.59 14.66
N GLY A 9 7.66 12.41 14.59
CA GLY A 9 8.96 11.99 14.03
C GLY A 9 9.64 10.85 14.81
N GLN A 10 9.32 10.70 16.09
CA GLN A 10 9.79 9.62 16.96
C GLN A 10 9.46 8.22 16.42
N LEU A 11 8.39 8.10 15.62
CA LEU A 11 7.96 6.84 15.01
C LEU A 11 8.89 6.38 13.86
N GLN A 12 9.85 7.22 13.44
CA GLN A 12 10.89 6.85 12.47
C GLN A 12 12.12 6.19 13.11
N ASN A 13 12.21 6.19 14.45
CA ASN A 13 13.31 5.55 15.18
C ASN A 13 13.19 4.02 15.14
N ASP A 14 14.23 3.31 15.61
CA ASP A 14 14.16 1.87 15.80
C ASP A 14 13.13 1.49 16.87
N LEU A 15 12.12 0.72 16.48
CA LEU A 15 11.02 0.26 17.33
C LEU A 15 11.14 -1.24 17.69
N THR A 16 12.28 -1.87 17.41
CA THR A 16 12.50 -3.29 17.70
C THR A 16 12.28 -3.58 19.19
N GLY A 17 11.53 -4.65 19.49
CA GLY A 17 11.18 -5.06 20.85
C GLY A 17 10.12 -4.20 21.56
N LYS A 18 9.63 -3.12 20.91
CA LYS A 18 8.60 -2.24 21.49
C LYS A 18 7.21 -2.83 21.31
N LEU A 19 6.43 -2.76 22.38
CA LEU A 19 4.99 -2.97 22.37
C LEU A 19 4.30 -1.64 22.08
N ILE A 20 3.64 -1.58 20.92
CA ILE A 20 2.99 -0.38 20.41
C ILE A 20 1.48 -0.57 20.45
N GLN A 21 0.76 0.44 20.94
CA GLN A 21 -0.69 0.46 20.94
C GLN A 21 -1.20 1.66 20.13
N PHE A 22 -2.01 1.40 19.12
CA PHE A 22 -2.75 2.43 18.39
C PHE A 22 -4.10 2.66 19.08
N VAL A 23 -4.37 3.90 19.47
CA VAL A 23 -5.60 4.30 20.18
C VAL A 23 -6.35 5.38 19.42
N ASN A 24 -7.63 5.58 19.78
CA ASN A 24 -8.53 6.49 19.08
C ASN A 24 -8.56 6.22 17.57
N ALA A 25 -8.52 4.94 17.17
CA ALA A 25 -8.52 4.52 15.79
C ALA A 25 -9.87 3.94 15.39
N LYS A 26 -10.15 3.98 14.09
CA LYS A 26 -11.21 3.18 13.47
C LYS A 26 -10.56 2.06 12.66
N VAL A 27 -10.96 0.81 12.89
CA VAL A 27 -10.36 -0.38 12.27
C VAL A 27 -11.44 -1.14 11.50
N LEU A 28 -11.06 -1.78 10.39
CA LEU A 28 -11.94 -2.68 9.65
C LEU A 28 -12.00 -4.04 10.36
N ARG A 29 -13.15 -4.40 10.90
CA ARG A 29 -13.45 -5.69 11.54
C ARG A 29 -14.72 -6.25 10.92
N ASP A 30 -14.67 -7.50 10.46
CA ASP A 30 -15.85 -8.22 9.92
C ASP A 30 -16.63 -7.39 8.87
N GLY A 31 -15.90 -6.70 7.99
CA GLY A 31 -16.48 -5.86 6.94
C GLY A 31 -17.07 -4.52 7.40
N LYS A 32 -16.84 -4.10 8.66
CA LYS A 32 -17.34 -2.84 9.22
C LYS A 32 -16.22 -2.02 9.83
N ILE A 33 -16.35 -0.70 9.73
CA ILE A 33 -15.44 0.23 10.39
C ILE A 33 -15.94 0.45 11.82
N THR A 34 -15.14 0.06 12.79
CA THR A 34 -15.48 0.16 14.23
C THR A 34 -14.39 0.90 14.99
N TRP A 35 -14.78 1.60 16.07
CA TRP A 35 -13.80 2.11 17.03
C TRP A 35 -13.12 0.95 17.72
N ASP A 36 -11.80 0.88 17.62
CA ASP A 36 -11.01 -0.21 18.20
C ASP A 36 -9.57 0.27 18.47
N HIS A 37 -8.83 -0.54 19.20
CA HIS A 37 -7.39 -0.39 19.42
C HIS A 37 -6.65 -1.52 18.74
N LEU A 38 -5.43 -1.23 18.29
CA LEU A 38 -4.60 -2.22 17.61
C LEU A 38 -3.25 -2.31 18.29
N TRP A 39 -2.80 -3.53 18.56
CA TRP A 39 -1.56 -3.79 19.25
C TRP A 39 -0.55 -4.39 18.28
N VAL A 40 0.67 -3.88 18.30
CA VAL A 40 1.78 -4.34 17.45
C VAL A 40 3.01 -4.60 18.30
N ARG A 41 3.70 -5.69 17.98
CA ARG A 41 5.04 -5.99 18.52
C ARG A 41 5.85 -6.65 17.42
N ASP A 42 7.07 -6.16 17.20
CA ASP A 42 8.01 -6.70 16.20
C ASP A 42 7.40 -6.90 14.80
N GLY A 43 6.66 -5.89 14.34
CA GLY A 43 6.00 -5.89 13.03
C GLY A 43 4.77 -6.81 12.92
N LYS A 44 4.35 -7.46 14.00
CA LYS A 44 3.17 -8.33 14.03
C LYS A 44 2.03 -7.69 14.80
N ILE A 45 0.82 -7.77 14.25
CA ILE A 45 -0.40 -7.45 14.98
C ILE A 45 -0.64 -8.58 15.99
N ILE A 46 -0.83 -8.23 17.26
CA ILE A 46 -1.05 -9.18 18.36
C ILE A 46 -2.41 -8.95 19.01
N ASP A 47 -2.87 -9.95 19.78
CA ASP A 47 -4.11 -9.83 20.53
C ASP A 47 -3.93 -8.92 21.76
N GLY A 48 -4.69 -7.83 21.79
CA GLY A 48 -4.69 -6.90 22.92
C GLY A 48 -5.26 -7.49 24.21
N ALA A 49 -6.18 -8.46 24.11
CA ALA A 49 -6.71 -9.13 25.28
C ALA A 49 -5.62 -9.95 25.99
N ALA A 50 -4.82 -10.71 25.24
CA ALA A 50 -3.68 -11.44 25.79
C ALA A 50 -2.65 -10.50 26.45
N VAL A 51 -2.36 -9.35 25.82
CA VAL A 51 -1.47 -8.33 26.42
C VAL A 51 -2.00 -7.83 27.77
N PHE A 52 -3.31 -7.57 27.86
CA PHE A 52 -3.92 -7.02 29.06
C PHE A 52 -4.10 -8.07 30.18
N TYR A 53 -4.66 -9.23 29.85
CA TYR A 53 -5.05 -10.25 30.85
C TYR A 53 -3.89 -11.18 31.22
N ASP A 54 -3.11 -11.62 30.23
CA ASP A 54 -2.06 -12.62 30.44
C ASP A 54 -0.74 -11.94 30.79
N GLU A 55 -0.28 -11.01 29.96
CA GLU A 55 1.00 -10.32 30.17
C GLU A 55 0.91 -9.22 31.23
N LYS A 56 -0.28 -8.62 31.43
CA LYS A 56 -0.52 -7.47 32.32
C LYS A 56 0.47 -6.33 32.09
N ARG A 57 0.74 -6.06 30.81
CA ARG A 57 1.78 -5.12 30.37
C ARG A 57 1.15 -3.89 29.71
N GLU A 58 1.69 -2.73 30.03
CA GLU A 58 1.37 -1.48 29.32
C GLU A 58 2.19 -1.33 28.04
N ALA A 59 1.65 -0.59 27.07
CA ALA A 59 2.39 -0.24 25.87
C ALA A 59 3.65 0.59 26.20
N ASP A 60 4.73 0.32 25.49
CA ASP A 60 5.91 1.17 25.55
C ASP A 60 5.58 2.52 24.88
N ILE A 61 4.87 2.45 23.75
CA ILE A 61 4.44 3.61 22.94
C ILE A 61 2.95 3.49 22.64
N GLN A 62 2.22 4.55 22.93
CA GLN A 62 0.82 4.71 22.56
C GLN A 62 0.70 5.77 21.46
N ILE A 63 0.15 5.38 20.31
CA ILE A 63 -0.01 6.25 19.15
C ILE A 63 -1.47 6.70 19.08
N ASP A 64 -1.69 8.00 19.23
CA ASP A 64 -3.01 8.60 19.06
C ASP A 64 -3.33 8.81 17.57
N CYS A 65 -4.32 8.07 17.08
CA CYS A 65 -4.79 8.14 15.70
C CYS A 65 -5.83 9.24 15.46
N GLU A 66 -6.26 9.99 16.48
CA GLU A 66 -7.15 11.16 16.32
C GLU A 66 -8.47 10.87 15.56
N GLY A 67 -8.97 9.63 15.60
CA GLY A 67 -10.19 9.20 14.93
C GLY A 67 -10.04 8.79 13.47
N HIS A 68 -8.80 8.71 12.96
CA HIS A 68 -8.50 8.23 11.61
C HIS A 68 -8.74 6.72 11.47
N ILE A 69 -8.88 6.29 10.21
CA ILE A 69 -9.01 4.87 9.86
C ILE A 69 -7.60 4.27 9.73
N LEU A 70 -7.36 3.15 10.41
CA LEU A 70 -6.20 2.31 10.17
C LEU A 70 -6.53 1.32 9.06
N SER A 71 -5.79 1.40 7.96
CA SER A 71 -5.85 0.43 6.87
C SER A 71 -4.55 -0.37 6.80
N PRO A 72 -4.59 -1.62 6.31
CA PRO A 72 -3.40 -2.28 5.82
C PRO A 72 -2.70 -1.39 4.78
N GLY A 73 -1.38 -1.50 4.70
CA GLY A 73 -0.63 -0.93 3.58
C GLY A 73 -1.13 -1.54 2.27
N PHE A 74 -1.11 -0.75 1.20
CA PHE A 74 -1.47 -1.27 -0.12
C PHE A 74 -0.44 -2.32 -0.56
N ILE A 75 -0.95 -3.43 -1.08
CA ILE A 75 -0.13 -4.44 -1.75
C ILE A 75 -0.26 -4.15 -3.24
N ASP A 76 0.80 -3.61 -3.82
CA ASP A 76 0.90 -3.49 -5.28
C ASP A 76 1.35 -4.83 -5.85
N ILE A 77 0.52 -5.40 -6.72
CA ILE A 77 0.74 -6.71 -7.35
C ILE A 77 1.03 -6.58 -8.84
N GLN A 78 1.54 -5.44 -9.35
CA GLN A 78 1.92 -5.37 -10.76
C GLN A 78 2.99 -6.43 -11.11
N ILE A 79 2.54 -7.57 -11.64
CA ILE A 79 3.36 -8.66 -12.20
C ILE A 79 3.84 -8.29 -13.63
N ASN A 80 3.78 -7.02 -14.03
CA ASN A 80 4.27 -6.60 -15.34
C ASN A 80 5.77 -6.33 -15.30
N GLY A 81 6.52 -7.39 -14.98
CA GLY A 81 7.92 -7.49 -15.34
C GLY A 81 8.00 -7.87 -16.82
N GLU A 82 8.42 -6.91 -17.63
CA GLU A 82 8.89 -7.08 -19.01
C GLU A 82 7.81 -6.97 -20.10
N PHE A 83 7.93 -5.90 -20.87
CA PHE A 83 7.69 -5.90 -22.31
C PHE A 83 8.37 -7.14 -22.93
N ARG A 84 7.65 -8.27 -23.05
CA ARG A 84 8.17 -9.47 -23.72
C ARG A 84 7.58 -9.58 -25.11
N GLY A 85 8.33 -9.07 -26.09
CA GLY A 85 8.34 -9.68 -27.41
C GLY A 85 8.89 -11.10 -27.28
N PHE A 86 8.06 -12.09 -27.62
CA PHE A 86 8.48 -13.47 -27.79
C PHE A 86 9.02 -13.64 -29.22
N ARG A 87 10.29 -14.01 -29.37
CA ARG A 87 10.87 -14.42 -30.65
C ARG A 87 11.55 -15.78 -30.44
N MET A 88 10.98 -16.82 -31.08
CA MET A 88 11.72 -18.04 -31.44
C MET A 88 11.72 -18.08 -32.96
N GLY A 89 12.93 -18.01 -33.53
CA GLY A 89 13.15 -17.49 -34.88
C GLY A 89 12.82 -18.44 -36.02
N VAL A 90 12.54 -17.84 -37.16
CA VAL A 90 13.46 -17.99 -38.30
C VAL A 90 14.11 -16.63 -38.55
N GLU A 91 15.44 -16.67 -38.48
CA GLU A 91 16.45 -15.72 -38.94
C GLU A 91 16.33 -14.23 -38.55
N ASP A 92 17.24 -13.88 -37.64
CA ASP A 92 18.06 -12.67 -37.56
C ASP A 92 17.40 -11.29 -37.32
N SER A 93 17.75 -10.75 -36.15
CA SER A 93 18.14 -9.35 -35.83
C SER A 93 17.48 -8.23 -36.67
N VAL A 94 16.67 -7.29 -36.17
CA VAL A 94 16.78 -6.38 -35.01
C VAL A 94 15.40 -5.69 -34.89
N TRP A 95 15.03 -5.24 -33.69
CA TRP A 95 13.78 -4.56 -33.31
C TRP A 95 13.36 -3.40 -34.23
N THR A 96 12.07 -3.33 -34.57
CA THR A 96 11.12 -2.23 -34.21
C THR A 96 9.81 -2.36 -34.99
N PHE A 97 8.71 -1.93 -34.37
CA PHE A 97 7.36 -1.88 -34.93
C PHE A 97 7.30 -1.28 -36.35
N PRO A 98 6.64 -1.96 -37.30
CA PRO A 98 5.83 -1.22 -38.26
C PRO A 98 4.46 -1.86 -38.50
N LEU A 99 3.45 -1.05 -38.19
CA LEU A 99 2.29 -0.77 -39.04
C LEU A 99 1.13 -1.78 -39.07
N TYR A 100 0.01 -1.36 -38.48
CA TYR A 100 -1.24 -1.45 -39.23
C TYR A 100 -1.08 -0.64 -40.53
N PRO A 101 -1.45 -1.19 -41.68
CA PRO A 101 -1.47 -0.45 -42.92
C PRO A 101 -2.69 0.46 -42.82
N HIS A 102 -2.48 1.77 -42.64
CA HIS A 102 -3.20 2.83 -43.31
C HIS A 102 -2.73 4.17 -42.74
N ARG A 103 -2.08 4.93 -43.63
CA ARG A 103 -1.65 6.33 -43.56
C ARG A 103 -2.34 7.15 -42.46
N ILE A 104 -1.66 7.40 -41.35
CA ILE A 104 -2.01 8.42 -40.35
C ILE A 104 -1.15 9.65 -40.63
N GLN A 105 -1.78 10.79 -40.89
CA GLN A 105 -1.11 12.03 -41.32
C GLN A 105 -0.77 12.97 -40.15
N ASN A 106 -1.06 12.61 -38.89
CA ASN A 106 -0.86 13.52 -37.76
C ASN A 106 -0.70 12.82 -36.40
N ILE A 107 0.38 13.10 -35.68
CA ILE A 107 0.76 12.48 -34.40
C ILE A 107 -0.18 12.88 -33.23
N ASN A 108 -0.92 13.98 -33.39
CA ASN A 108 -1.85 14.49 -32.37
C ASN A 108 -3.14 13.65 -32.24
N GLU A 109 -3.44 12.76 -33.19
CA GLU A 109 -4.63 11.90 -33.17
C GLU A 109 -4.40 10.60 -32.38
N GLU A 110 -3.18 10.06 -32.42
CA GLU A 110 -2.76 8.89 -31.63
C GLU A 110 -2.86 9.17 -30.12
N TRP A 111 -2.35 10.32 -29.67
CA TRP A 111 -2.45 10.73 -28.27
C TRP A 111 -3.88 11.06 -27.82
N ARG A 112 -4.78 11.42 -28.75
CA ARG A 112 -6.21 11.64 -28.46
C ARG A 112 -6.96 10.32 -28.25
N LEU A 113 -6.63 9.26 -28.98
CA LEU A 113 -7.22 7.93 -28.80
C LEU A 113 -6.78 7.28 -27.48
N TYR A 114 -5.51 7.45 -27.11
CA TYR A 114 -4.98 6.94 -25.83
C TYR A 114 -5.62 7.64 -24.61
N ARG A 115 -5.87 8.96 -24.67
CA ARG A 115 -6.55 9.70 -23.58
C ARG A 115 -8.06 9.46 -23.50
N ARG A 116 -8.70 8.95 -24.55
CA ARG A 116 -10.17 8.81 -24.59
C ARG A 116 -10.69 7.56 -23.88
N ASN A 117 -9.82 6.58 -23.61
CA ASN A 117 -10.16 5.36 -22.85
C ASN A 117 -9.52 5.31 -21.44
N PHE A 118 -8.78 6.35 -21.05
CA PHE A 118 -8.32 6.56 -19.67
C PHE A 118 -8.73 7.97 -19.23
N SER A 119 -10.03 8.13 -18.94
CA SER A 119 -10.57 9.27 -18.22
C SER A 119 -11.27 8.78 -16.96
N ALA A 120 -10.50 8.60 -15.89
CA ALA A 120 -10.97 8.73 -14.52
C ALA A 120 -9.86 9.47 -13.75
N THR A 121 -10.05 10.79 -13.76
CA THR A 121 -9.53 11.82 -12.87
C THR A 121 -9.29 11.34 -11.44
N VAL A 122 -8.13 11.72 -10.88
CA VAL A 122 -7.91 11.84 -9.42
C VAL A 122 -8.73 13.00 -8.89
#